data_AF-A0A1I1QD06-F1
#
_entry.id   AF-A0A1I1QD06-F1
#
_cell.length_a   1.000
_cell.length_b   1.000
_cell.length_c   1.000
_cell.angle_alpha   90.00
_cell.angle_beta   90.00
_cell.angle_gamma   90.00
#
_symmetry.space_group_name_H-M   'P 1'
#
loop_
_entity.id
_entity.type
_entity.pdbx_description
1 polymer ?
#
loop_
_entity_poly.entity_id
_entity_poly.type
_entity_poly.pdbx_seq_one_letter_code
_entity_poly.pdbx_strand_id
1 'polypeptide(L)'
;MDIFSKRDGPREEDTQAKRLISQNAPVIRKLADQISNGGFTKMRQEQARRREEPSPKGLIFHDMKSKAPSDTPAPYVRVSVNNRVVLTDGNNGRQLQMLGEVRGNFMRRSFALATKENGFLSPIDEETKAAIAHLEDVEITSEFSEKDLASALEACLGLK
;
A
#
# COMPACT_ATOMS: atom_id res chain seq x y z
N MET A 1 63.92 1.79 -0.98
CA MET A 1 62.59 1.58 -0.36
C MET A 1 61.79 2.79 -0.77
N ASP A 2 61.10 2.71 -1.91
CA ASP A 2 60.45 3.86 -2.53
C ASP A 2 58.98 3.91 -2.10
N ILE A 3 58.60 4.95 -1.36
CA ILE A 3 57.28 5.12 -0.79
C ILE A 3 56.45 5.99 -1.74
N PHE A 4 55.51 5.38 -2.47
CA PHE A 4 54.59 6.09 -3.36
C PHE A 4 53.39 6.65 -2.59
N SER A 5 53.21 7.98 -2.63
CA SER A 5 52.08 8.68 -2.01
C SER A 5 50.79 8.51 -2.82
N LYS A 6 49.64 8.42 -2.14
CA LYS A 6 48.30 8.27 -2.76
C LYS A 6 47.86 9.44 -3.66
N ARG A 7 48.67 10.51 -3.82
CA ARG A 7 48.32 11.72 -4.57
C ARG A 7 48.94 11.81 -5.98
N ASP A 8 49.88 10.95 -6.34
CA ASP A 8 50.55 10.99 -7.65
C ASP A 8 50.06 9.88 -8.59
N GLY A 9 48.94 10.14 -9.27
CA GLY A 9 48.50 9.41 -10.46
C GLY A 9 48.36 7.87 -10.35
N PRO A 10 47.96 7.19 -11.44
CA PRO A 10 48.04 5.75 -11.52
C PRO A 10 49.50 5.31 -11.59
N ARG A 11 49.89 4.25 -10.87
CA ARG A 11 51.26 3.72 -10.91
C ARG A 11 51.62 3.30 -12.34
N GLU A 12 52.89 3.42 -12.71
CA GLU A 12 53.34 3.04 -14.06
C GLU A 12 52.99 1.59 -14.38
N GLU A 13 53.14 0.69 -13.40
CA GLU A 13 52.73 -0.72 -13.48
C GLU A 13 51.23 -0.86 -13.83
N ASP A 14 50.36 -0.09 -13.18
CA ASP A 14 48.91 -0.11 -13.44
C ASP A 14 48.59 0.39 -14.86
N THR A 15 49.35 1.37 -15.37
CA THR A 15 49.16 1.87 -16.74
C THR A 15 49.60 0.85 -17.78
N GLN A 16 50.71 0.15 -17.54
CA GLN A 16 51.19 -0.92 -18.41
C GLN A 16 50.24 -2.11 -18.38
N ALA A 17 49.76 -2.51 -17.20
CA ALA A 17 48.77 -3.57 -17.04
C ALA A 17 47.46 -3.25 -17.77
N LYS A 18 46.93 -2.03 -17.61
CA LYS A 18 45.74 -1.56 -18.35
C LYS A 18 45.95 -1.63 -19.86
N ARG A 19 47.13 -1.23 -20.37
CA ARG A 19 47.46 -1.31 -21.80
C ARG A 19 47.47 -2.76 -22.28
N LEU A 20 48.14 -3.67 -21.58
CA LEU A 20 48.16 -5.10 -21.93
C LEU A 20 46.77 -5.73 -21.93
N ILE A 21 45.95 -5.43 -20.92
CA ILE A 21 44.56 -5.91 -20.86
C ILE A 21 43.73 -5.34 -22.02
N SER A 22 43.90 -4.07 -22.36
CA SER A 22 43.16 -3.43 -23.45
C SER A 22 43.52 -4.02 -24.82
N GLN A 23 44.81 -4.26 -25.08
CA GLN A 23 45.30 -4.84 -26.32
C GLN A 23 44.82 -6.29 -26.51
N ASN A 24 44.71 -7.04 -25.40
CA ASN A 24 44.30 -8.44 -25.42
C ASN A 24 42.82 -8.65 -25.10
N ALA A 25 42.01 -7.59 -25.00
CA ALA A 25 40.61 -7.67 -24.62
C ALA A 25 39.77 -8.67 -25.46
N PRO A 26 39.95 -8.78 -26.79
CA PRO A 26 39.22 -9.78 -27.59
C PRO A 26 39.56 -11.22 -27.21
N VAL A 27 40.82 -11.50 -26.90
CA VAL A 27 41.30 -12.85 -26.52
C VAL A 27 40.81 -13.19 -25.12
N ILE A 28 40.92 -12.25 -24.18
CA ILE A 28 40.42 -12.41 -22.80
C ILE A 28 38.92 -12.72 -22.80
N ARG A 29 38.13 -12.04 -23.65
CA ARG A 29 36.68 -12.32 -23.79
C ARG A 29 36.42 -13.72 -24.33
N LYS A 30 37.13 -14.16 -25.38
CA LYS A 30 36.99 -15.51 -25.94
C LYS A 30 37.31 -16.59 -24.90
N LEU A 31 38.38 -16.42 -24.13
CA LEU A 31 38.74 -17.33 -23.05
C LEU A 31 37.69 -17.34 -21.94
N ALA A 32 37.19 -16.17 -21.53
CA ALA A 32 36.15 -16.06 -20.52
C ALA A 32 34.87 -16.78 -20.96
N ASP A 33 34.46 -16.64 -22.22
CA ASP A 33 33.32 -17.38 -22.77
C ASP A 33 33.59 -18.89 -22.89
N GLN A 34 34.79 -19.30 -23.27
CA GLN A 34 35.15 -20.72 -23.35
C GLN A 34 35.12 -21.41 -21.97
N ILE A 35 35.65 -20.76 -20.93
CA ILE A 35 35.63 -21.26 -19.55
C ILE A 35 34.21 -21.25 -18.98
N SER A 36 33.42 -20.22 -19.31
CA SER A 36 32.06 -20.05 -18.78
C SER A 36 30.95 -20.65 -19.66
N ASN A 37 31.30 -21.39 -20.72
CA ASN A 37 30.37 -21.91 -21.72
C ASN A 37 29.40 -20.84 -22.28
N GLY A 38 29.92 -19.64 -22.56
CA GLY A 38 29.18 -18.46 -23.04
C GLY A 38 28.46 -17.65 -21.96
N GLY A 39 28.66 -17.96 -20.68
CA GLY A 39 28.05 -17.25 -19.55
C GLY A 39 28.50 -15.79 -19.43
N PHE A 40 29.76 -15.50 -19.74
CA PHE A 40 30.33 -14.16 -19.66
C PHE A 40 29.62 -13.18 -20.62
N THR A 41 29.41 -13.57 -21.88
CA THR A 41 28.67 -12.76 -22.85
C THR A 41 27.19 -12.60 -22.49
N LYS A 42 26.51 -13.66 -22.03
CA LYS A 42 25.10 -13.59 -21.59
C LYS A 42 24.91 -12.60 -20.43
N MET A 43 25.80 -12.64 -19.43
CA MET A 43 25.76 -11.72 -18.29
C MET A 43 25.95 -10.26 -18.73
N ARG A 44 26.86 -9.99 -19.67
CA ARG A 44 27.09 -8.65 -20.23
C ARG A 44 25.88 -8.12 -20.99
N GLN A 45 25.22 -8.97 -21.77
CA GLN A 45 23.99 -8.62 -22.50
C GLN A 45 22.84 -8.33 -21.54
N GLU A 46 22.69 -9.12 -20.48
CA GLU A 46 21.67 -8.87 -19.45
C GLU A 46 21.93 -7.55 -18.71
N GLN A 47 23.19 -7.24 -18.38
CA GLN A 47 23.55 -5.96 -17.77
C GLN A 47 23.29 -4.78 -18.72
N ALA A 48 23.52 -4.95 -20.03
CA ALA A 48 23.19 -3.92 -21.02
C ALA A 48 21.68 -3.69 -21.08
N ARG A 49 20.88 -4.76 -21.16
CA ARG A 49 19.42 -4.71 -21.16
C ARG A 49 18.84 -4.06 -19.89
N ARG A 50 19.46 -4.27 -18.73
CA ARG A 50 19.05 -3.63 -17.46
C ARG A 50 19.44 -2.15 -17.36
N ARG A 51 20.43 -1.71 -18.14
CA ARG A 51 20.87 -0.30 -18.21
C ARG A 51 20.10 0.50 -19.25
N GLU A 52 19.41 -0.17 -20.17
CA GLU A 52 18.46 0.48 -21.07
C GLU A 52 17.31 1.05 -20.24
N GLU A 53 17.01 2.33 -20.44
CA GLU A 53 15.89 2.98 -19.77
C GLU A 53 14.58 2.32 -20.21
N PRO A 54 13.63 2.06 -19.28
CA PRO A 54 12.37 1.43 -19.65
C PRO A 54 11.65 2.28 -20.69
N SER A 55 11.52 1.75 -21.91
CA SER A 55 10.88 2.47 -23.00
C SER A 55 9.35 2.51 -22.77
N PRO A 56 8.68 3.66 -22.88
CA PRO A 56 7.24 3.75 -22.69
C PRO A 56 6.41 3.17 -23.87
N LYS A 57 7.07 2.69 -24.93
CA LYS A 57 6.39 2.13 -26.10
C LYS A 57 5.82 0.74 -25.76
N GLY A 58 4.49 0.59 -25.89
CA GLY A 58 3.79 -0.67 -25.69
C GLY A 58 3.13 -0.86 -24.31
N LEU A 59 3.19 0.14 -23.43
CA LEU A 59 2.43 0.12 -22.17
C LEU A 59 0.98 0.54 -22.45
N ILE A 60 0.04 -0.39 -22.25
CA ILE A 60 -1.39 -0.10 -22.24
C ILE A 60 -1.70 0.53 -20.89
N PHE A 61 -1.85 1.85 -20.87
CA PHE A 61 -2.36 2.56 -19.69
C PHE A 61 -3.87 2.35 -19.62
N HIS A 62 -4.31 1.45 -18.74
CA HIS A 62 -5.71 1.43 -18.33
C HIS A 62 -5.96 2.64 -17.45
N ASP A 63 -6.38 3.74 -18.07
CA ASP A 63 -6.94 4.88 -17.34
C ASP A 63 -8.25 4.41 -16.69
N MET A 64 -8.14 3.90 -15.46
CA MET A 64 -9.27 3.62 -14.59
C MET A 64 -9.87 4.97 -14.19
N LYS A 65 -10.58 5.61 -15.12
CA LYS A 65 -11.28 6.86 -14.87
C LYS A 65 -12.19 6.65 -13.68
N SER A 66 -11.89 7.33 -12.58
CA SER A 66 -12.76 7.39 -11.42
C SER A 66 -14.08 8.03 -11.86
N LYS A 67 -15.20 7.46 -11.39
CA LYS A 67 -16.53 8.02 -11.61
C LYS A 67 -16.52 9.49 -11.16
N ALA A 68 -17.14 10.37 -11.95
CA ALA A 68 -17.24 11.78 -11.61
C ALA A 68 -17.79 11.93 -10.19
N PRO A 69 -17.19 12.78 -9.33
CA PRO A 69 -17.69 13.00 -7.99
C PRO A 69 -19.14 13.50 -8.08
N SER A 70 -20.07 12.81 -7.43
CA SER A 70 -21.41 13.34 -7.23
C SER A 70 -21.34 14.38 -6.11
N ASP A 71 -21.91 15.56 -6.34
CA ASP A 71 -21.92 16.64 -5.33
C ASP A 71 -22.77 16.31 -4.10
N THR A 72 -23.75 15.41 -4.25
CA THR A 72 -24.61 14.97 -3.14
C THR A 72 -24.12 13.61 -2.62
N PRO A 73 -23.64 13.52 -1.37
CA PRO A 73 -23.32 12.24 -0.77
C PRO A 73 -24.60 11.41 -0.56
N ALA A 74 -24.51 10.09 -0.74
CA ALA A 74 -25.57 9.15 -0.41
C ALA A 74 -25.15 8.33 0.83
N PRO A 75 -25.20 8.93 2.05
CA PRO A 75 -24.73 8.29 3.26
C PRO A 75 -25.55 7.05 3.64
N TYR A 76 -24.85 5.97 4.00
CA TYR A 76 -25.43 4.75 4.57
C TYR A 76 -24.48 4.16 5.62
N VAL A 77 -25.01 3.38 6.55
CA VAL A 77 -24.19 2.74 7.60
C VAL A 77 -23.79 1.35 7.14
N ARG A 78 -22.51 1.02 7.30
CA ARG A 78 -22.02 -0.35 7.08
C ARG A 78 -21.20 -0.85 8.26
N VAL A 79 -21.40 -2.13 8.56
CA VAL A 79 -20.49 -2.90 9.41
C VAL A 79 -19.46 -3.56 8.51
N SER A 80 -18.20 -3.19 8.70
CA SER A 80 -17.06 -3.69 7.94
C SER A 80 -16.57 -5.01 8.52
N VAL A 81 -15.91 -5.84 7.70
CA VAL A 81 -15.36 -7.15 8.11
C VAL A 81 -14.35 -7.10 9.25
N ASN A 82 -13.77 -5.93 9.52
CA ASN A 82 -12.90 -5.67 10.66
C ASN A 82 -13.67 -5.15 11.89
N ASN A 83 -14.97 -5.48 11.96
CA ASN A 83 -15.92 -5.08 13.00
C ASN A 83 -16.14 -3.57 13.14
N ARG A 84 -15.68 -2.74 12.19
CA ARG A 84 -15.90 -1.29 12.26
C ARG A 84 -17.27 -0.90 11.75
N VAL A 85 -17.97 -0.05 12.50
CA VAL A 85 -19.23 0.55 12.08
C VAL A 85 -18.94 1.96 11.57
N VAL A 86 -19.19 2.17 10.27
CA VAL A 86 -18.80 3.40 9.58
C VAL A 86 -19.93 3.94 8.72
N LEU A 87 -20.06 5.26 8.72
CA LEU A 87 -20.88 5.98 7.76
C LEU A 87 -20.10 6.09 6.45
N THR A 88 -20.68 5.62 5.36
CA THR A 88 -20.04 5.55 4.03
C THR A 88 -20.92 6.24 3.00
N ASP A 89 -20.32 6.91 2.03
CA ASP A 89 -21.03 7.42 0.87
C ASP A 89 -21.21 6.32 -0.19
N GLY A 90 -22.45 5.99 -0.52
CA GLY A 90 -22.83 5.00 -1.52
C GLY A 90 -22.36 5.35 -2.94
N ASN A 91 -22.07 6.61 -3.23
CA ASN A 91 -21.67 7.04 -4.57
C ASN A 91 -20.21 6.75 -4.91
N ASN A 92 -19.32 6.84 -3.92
CA ASN A 92 -17.87 6.71 -4.11
C ASN A 92 -17.20 5.70 -3.15
N GLY A 93 -17.96 5.13 -2.20
CA GLY A 93 -17.46 4.17 -1.20
C GLY A 93 -16.53 4.77 -0.14
N ARG A 94 -16.39 6.09 -0.09
CA ARG A 94 -15.57 6.79 0.90
C ARG A 94 -16.24 6.72 2.26
N GLN A 95 -15.43 6.45 3.26
CA GLN A 95 -15.84 6.59 4.65
C GLN A 95 -16.01 8.08 4.96
N LEU A 96 -17.20 8.47 5.41
CA LEU A 96 -17.51 9.82 5.87
C LEU A 96 -17.15 9.96 7.35
N GLN A 97 -17.55 9.00 8.19
CA GLN A 97 -17.33 9.05 9.62
C GLN A 97 -17.25 7.64 10.22
N MET A 98 -16.49 7.50 11.32
CA MET A 98 -16.49 6.28 12.12
C MET A 98 -17.49 6.42 13.26
N LEU A 99 -18.49 5.55 13.33
CA LEU A 99 -19.53 5.60 14.38
C LEU A 99 -19.16 4.74 15.59
N GLY A 100 -18.38 3.69 15.37
CA GLY A 100 -17.97 2.78 16.45
C GLY A 100 -17.39 1.48 15.92
N GLU A 101 -17.38 0.48 16.78
CA GLU A 101 -16.97 -0.88 16.44
C GLU A 101 -17.79 -1.91 17.21
N VAL A 102 -17.90 -3.10 16.62
CA VAL A 102 -18.45 -4.29 17.28
C VAL A 102 -17.33 -4.96 18.06
N ARG A 103 -17.42 -4.91 19.39
CA ARG A 103 -16.46 -5.54 20.30
C ARG A 103 -16.93 -6.91 20.73
N GLY A 104 -15.99 -7.71 21.23
CA GLY A 104 -16.27 -8.98 21.87
C GLY A 104 -15.84 -10.20 21.06
N ASN A 105 -16.33 -11.36 21.48
CA ASN A 105 -15.99 -12.66 20.91
C ASN A 105 -17.20 -13.29 20.21
N PHE A 106 -17.04 -14.44 19.58
CA PHE A 106 -18.12 -15.10 18.84
C PHE A 106 -19.40 -15.34 19.67
N MET A 107 -19.30 -15.49 21.00
CA MET A 107 -20.45 -15.71 21.87
C MET A 107 -21.10 -14.41 22.36
N ARG A 108 -20.32 -13.33 22.50
CA ARG A 108 -20.80 -12.05 23.01
C ARG A 108 -20.19 -10.93 22.22
N ARG A 109 -20.98 -10.38 21.29
CA ARG A 109 -20.62 -9.22 20.48
C ARG A 109 -21.49 -8.05 20.91
N SER A 110 -20.91 -6.88 21.14
CA SER A 110 -21.65 -5.67 21.51
C SER A 110 -21.15 -4.47 20.70
N PHE A 111 -22.03 -3.51 20.47
CA PHE A 111 -21.65 -2.27 19.80
C PHE A 111 -21.04 -1.28 20.79
N ALA A 112 -19.85 -0.74 20.47
CA ALA A 112 -19.20 0.31 21.23
C ALA A 112 -19.06 1.56 20.37
N LEU A 113 -19.48 2.71 20.90
CA LEU A 113 -19.43 3.98 20.18
C LEU A 113 -17.99 4.48 20.01
N ALA A 114 -17.75 5.21 18.92
CA ALA A 114 -16.48 5.86 18.66
C ALA A 114 -16.30 7.11 19.54
N THR A 115 -16.20 6.93 20.86
CA THR A 115 -15.97 8.00 21.84
C THR A 115 -14.54 7.98 22.37
N LYS A 116 -14.11 9.10 22.97
CA LYS A 116 -12.81 9.18 23.65
C LYS A 116 -12.72 8.20 24.83
N GLU A 117 -13.83 8.00 25.54
CA GLU A 117 -13.96 7.05 26.66
C GLU A 117 -13.72 5.61 26.19
N ASN A 118 -14.20 5.27 24.99
CA ASN A 118 -13.96 3.98 24.35
C ASN A 118 -12.59 3.86 23.69
N GLY A 119 -11.70 4.85 23.82
CA GLY A 119 -10.31 4.79 23.33
C GLY A 119 -10.13 5.20 21.87
N PHE A 120 -11.11 5.85 21.25
CA PHE A 120 -10.99 6.33 19.88
C PHE A 120 -10.19 7.64 19.79
N LEU A 121 -9.26 7.70 18.84
CA LEU A 121 -8.44 8.89 18.59
C LEU A 121 -9.27 10.05 18.01
N SER A 122 -10.25 9.73 17.18
CA SER A 122 -11.19 10.68 16.57
C SER A 122 -12.59 10.34 17.05
N PRO A 123 -13.08 11.01 18.11
CA PRO A 123 -14.43 10.77 18.61
C PRO A 123 -15.49 11.28 17.62
N ILE A 124 -16.68 10.70 17.68
CA ILE A 124 -17.88 11.24 17.03
C ILE A 124 -18.27 12.59 17.64
N ASP A 125 -18.93 13.42 16.85
CA ASP A 125 -19.51 14.69 17.31
C ASP A 125 -20.62 14.44 18.35
N GLU A 126 -20.85 15.42 19.22
CA GLU A 126 -21.79 15.30 20.33
C GLU A 126 -23.25 15.16 19.86
N GLU A 127 -23.61 15.72 18.71
CA GLU A 127 -24.96 15.59 18.13
C GLU A 127 -25.22 14.15 17.69
N THR A 128 -24.31 13.58 16.90
CA THR A 128 -24.34 12.18 16.49
C THR A 128 -24.31 11.28 17.72
N LYS A 129 -23.41 11.54 18.68
CA LYS A 129 -23.32 10.78 19.94
C LYS A 129 -24.67 10.75 20.66
N ALA A 130 -25.32 11.90 20.84
CA ALA A 130 -26.61 11.97 21.50
C ALA A 130 -27.70 11.18 20.75
N ALA A 131 -27.68 11.19 19.42
CA ALA A 131 -28.64 10.47 18.59
C ALA A 131 -28.51 8.94 18.73
N ILE A 132 -27.28 8.41 18.85
CA ILE A 132 -27.02 6.95 18.86
C ILE A 132 -26.56 6.39 20.22
N ALA A 133 -26.48 7.22 21.27
CA ALA A 133 -26.07 6.84 22.62
C ALA A 133 -26.85 5.64 23.19
N HIS A 134 -28.15 5.58 22.90
CA HIS A 134 -29.03 4.52 23.38
C HIS A 134 -28.75 3.14 22.75
N LEU A 135 -27.95 3.08 21.68
CA LEU A 135 -27.51 1.85 21.03
C LEU A 135 -26.17 1.35 21.55
N GLU A 136 -25.50 2.10 22.43
CA GLU A 136 -24.26 1.66 23.07
C GLU A 136 -24.48 0.39 23.91
N ASP A 137 -23.52 -0.53 23.85
CA ASP A 137 -23.52 -1.84 24.52
C ASP A 137 -24.65 -2.80 24.10
N VAL A 138 -25.41 -2.48 23.05
CA VAL A 138 -26.40 -3.41 22.49
C VAL A 138 -25.70 -4.67 21.99
N GLU A 139 -26.19 -5.83 22.44
CA GLU A 139 -25.65 -7.14 22.06
C GLU A 139 -26.13 -7.55 20.66
N ILE A 140 -25.20 -7.98 19.82
CA ILE A 140 -25.46 -8.52 18.49
C ILE A 140 -25.70 -10.02 18.62
N THR A 141 -26.96 -10.41 18.53
CA THR A 141 -27.44 -11.79 18.62
C THR A 141 -27.90 -12.30 17.25
N SER A 142 -28.45 -13.51 17.20
CA SER A 142 -29.12 -14.02 15.99
C SER A 142 -30.42 -13.28 15.68
N GLU A 143 -31.07 -12.70 16.69
CA GLU A 143 -32.32 -11.94 16.57
C GLU A 143 -32.06 -10.47 16.25
N PHE A 144 -30.89 -9.95 16.65
CA PHE A 144 -30.44 -8.60 16.35
C PHE A 144 -29.07 -8.63 15.68
N SER A 145 -29.07 -8.70 14.36
CA SER A 145 -27.87 -8.84 13.55
C SER A 145 -27.14 -7.52 13.30
N GLU A 146 -25.92 -7.60 12.74
CA GLU A 146 -25.17 -6.42 12.28
C GLU A 146 -25.96 -5.57 11.26
N LYS A 147 -26.85 -6.19 10.48
CA LYS A 147 -27.72 -5.48 9.54
C LYS A 147 -28.81 -4.69 10.26
N ASP A 148 -29.34 -5.25 11.35
CA ASP A 148 -30.37 -4.61 12.16
C ASP A 148 -29.78 -3.43 12.92
N LEU A 149 -28.56 -3.58 13.44
CA LEU A 149 -27.79 -2.48 14.01
C LEU A 149 -27.56 -1.35 12.98
N ALA A 150 -27.11 -1.70 11.77
CA ALA A 150 -26.92 -0.70 10.72
C ALA A 150 -28.23 0.03 10.37
N SER A 151 -29.34 -0.70 10.27
CA SER A 151 -30.65 -0.09 9.98
C SER A 151 -31.17 0.78 11.12
N ALA A 152 -30.93 0.40 12.38
CA ALA A 152 -31.26 1.21 13.54
C ALA A 152 -30.45 2.51 13.56
N LEU A 153 -29.14 2.42 13.32
CA LEU A 153 -28.26 3.59 13.22
C LEU A 153 -28.67 4.52 12.07
N GLU A 154 -29.04 3.98 10.90
CA GLU A 154 -29.57 4.78 9.78
C GLU A 154 -30.84 5.53 10.15
N ALA A 155 -31.77 4.88 10.88
CA ALA A 155 -32.99 5.51 11.34
C ALA A 155 -32.73 6.63 12.36
N CYS A 156 -31.81 6.41 13.31
CA CYS A 156 -31.44 7.43 14.30
C CYS A 156 -30.76 8.65 13.68
N LEU A 157 -30.03 8.45 12.58
CA LEU A 157 -29.32 9.51 11.86
C LEU A 157 -30.19 10.17 10.76
N GLY A 158 -31.46 9.78 10.61
CA GLY A 158 -32.37 10.35 9.61
C GLY A 158 -32.00 10.02 8.17
N LEU A 159 -31.32 8.89 7.96
CA LEU A 159 -30.90 8.41 6.63
C LEU A 159 -31.95 7.53 5.94
N LYS A 160 -33.00 7.15 6.68
CA LYS A 160 -34.15 6.36 6.24
C LYS A 160 -35.46 7.01 6.65
#